data_AF-A0A2N2PY43-F1
#
_entry.id   AF-A0A2N2PY43-F1
#
_cell.length_a   1.000
_cell.length_b   1.000
_cell.length_c   1.000
_cell.angle_alpha   90.00
_cell.angle_beta   90.00
_cell.angle_gamma   90.00
#
_symmetry.space_group_name_H-M   'P 1'
#
loop_
_entity.id
_entity.type
_entity.pdbx_description
1 polymer ?
#
loop_
_entity_poly.entity_id
_entity_poly.type
_entity_poly.pdbx_seq_one_letter_code
_entity_poly.pdbx_strand_id
1 'polypeptide(L)'
;MRVVAGVLLMVVGVSFPLGLLFWLNERMKRTPALGSRQVGLILAFNGVLPVSLIALGLGLISATAWDALAFRLVWLWSSLAAVVLLVALWLTGLATRRTGGEDDG
;
A
#
# COMPACT_ATOMS: atom_id res chain seq x y z
N MET A 1 -16.89 9.19 -16.89
CA MET A 1 -15.52 8.72 -16.59
C MET A 1 -15.17 8.77 -15.11
N ARG A 2 -15.39 9.88 -14.40
CA ARG A 2 -15.06 10.04 -12.96
C ARG A 2 -15.67 8.97 -12.04
N VAL A 3 -16.96 8.68 -12.18
CA VAL A 3 -17.64 7.65 -11.38
C VAL A 3 -17.05 6.25 -11.64
N VAL A 4 -16.78 5.93 -12.90
CA VAL A 4 -16.14 4.65 -13.28
C VAL A 4 -14.76 4.53 -12.65
N ALA A 5 -13.94 5.58 -12.68
CA ALA A 5 -12.64 5.60 -12.01
C ALA A 5 -12.79 5.40 -10.49
N GLY A 6 -13.78 6.02 -9.85
CA GLY A 6 -14.06 5.82 -8.44
C GLY A 6 -14.43 4.37 -8.09
N VAL A 7 -15.26 3.73 -8.91
CA VAL A 7 -15.61 2.31 -8.75
C VAL A 7 -14.37 1.43 -8.92
N LEU A 8 -13.53 1.69 -9.92
CA LEU A 8 -12.28 0.96 -10.13
C LEU A 8 -11.33 1.08 -8.93
N LEU A 9 -11.19 2.27 -8.36
CA LEU A 9 -10.37 2.48 -7.15
C LEU A 9 -10.90 1.68 -5.96
N MET A 10 -12.23 1.57 -5.81
CA MET A 10 -12.82 0.73 -4.77
C MET A 10 -12.55 -0.75 -4.99
N VAL A 11 -12.76 -1.24 -6.22
CA VAL A 11 -12.47 -2.64 -6.56
C VAL A 11 -11.02 -2.96 -6.24
N VAL A 12 -10.08 -2.12 -6.68
CA VAL A 12 -8.65 -2.27 -6.38
C VAL A 12 -8.40 -2.22 -4.88
N GLY A 13 -8.97 -1.26 -4.15
CA GLY A 13 -8.81 -1.13 -2.70
C GLY A 13 -9.26 -2.39 -1.95
N VAL A 14 -10.31 -3.07 -2.41
CA VAL A 14 -10.81 -4.30 -1.78
C VAL A 14 -10.03 -5.54 -2.22
N SER A 15 -9.65 -5.64 -3.50
CA SER A 15 -8.97 -6.84 -4.03
C SER A 15 -7.47 -6.86 -3.74
N PHE A 16 -6.83 -5.70 -3.69
CA PHE A 16 -5.38 -5.56 -3.52
C PHE A 16 -4.87 -6.25 -2.24
N PRO A 17 -5.54 -6.13 -1.07
CA PRO A 17 -5.06 -6.76 0.15
C PRO A 17 -4.96 -8.27 0.09
N LEU A 18 -5.92 -8.91 -0.57
CA LEU A 18 -5.93 -10.35 -0.76
C LEU A 18 -4.78 -10.78 -1.66
N GLY A 19 -4.55 -10.07 -2.75
CA GLY A 19 -3.43 -10.32 -3.66
C GLY A 19 -2.08 -10.14 -2.97
N LEU A 20 -1.91 -9.08 -2.17
CA LEU A 20 -0.67 -8.81 -1.46
C LEU A 20 -0.39 -9.87 -0.39
N LEU A 21 -1.41 -10.33 0.35
CA LEU A 21 -1.26 -11.41 1.33
C LEU A 21 -0.90 -12.74 0.66
N PHE A 22 -1.51 -13.05 -0.47
CA PHE A 22 -1.17 -14.25 -1.25
C PHE A 22 0.28 -14.20 -1.75
N TRP A 23 0.68 -13.05 -2.29
CA TRP A 23 2.07 -12.82 -2.71
C TRP A 23 3.05 -12.90 -1.54
N LEU A 24 2.72 -12.31 -0.38
CA LEU A 24 3.56 -12.35 0.81
C LEU A 24 3.74 -13.77 1.32
N ASN A 25 2.66 -14.55 1.39
CA ASN A 25 2.69 -15.96 1.75
C ASN A 25 3.63 -16.75 0.83
N GLU A 26 3.51 -16.56 -0.48
CA GLU A 26 4.36 -17.24 -1.45
C GLU A 26 5.83 -16.77 -1.37
N ARG A 27 6.06 -15.47 -1.14
CA ARG A 27 7.40 -14.90 -1.00
C ARG A 27 8.11 -15.40 0.26
N MET A 28 7.39 -15.62 1.36
CA MET A 28 7.94 -16.16 2.61
C MET A 28 8.42 -17.62 2.47
N LYS A 29 7.85 -18.39 1.52
CA LYS A 29 8.32 -19.75 1.21
C LYS A 29 9.64 -19.78 0.43
N ARG A 30 10.03 -18.66 -0.20
CA ARG A 30 11.28 -18.56 -0.96
C ARG A 30 12.44 -18.21 -0.05
N THR A 31 13.55 -18.92 -0.19
CA THR A 31 14.82 -18.61 0.47
C THR A 31 15.63 -17.57 -0.33
N PRO A 32 16.26 -16.59 0.34
CA PRO A 32 16.10 -16.23 1.75
C PRO A 32 14.73 -15.58 2.02
N ALA A 33 14.16 -15.92 3.19
CA ALA A 33 12.89 -15.36 3.65
C ALA A 33 13.01 -13.85 3.91
N LEU A 34 11.90 -13.13 3.83
CA LEU A 34 11.88 -11.70 4.14
C LEU A 34 12.14 -11.48 5.64
N GLY A 35 12.91 -10.44 5.97
CA GLY A 35 13.12 -10.05 7.36
C GLY A 35 11.82 -9.59 8.03
N SER A 36 11.67 -9.84 9.33
CA SER A 36 10.47 -9.51 10.12
C SER A 36 10.04 -8.05 9.98
N ARG A 37 11.01 -7.12 9.92
CA ARG A 37 10.76 -5.69 9.69
C ARG A 37 10.10 -5.41 8.34
N GLN A 38 10.54 -6.10 7.28
CA GLN A 38 10.00 -5.93 5.94
C GLN A 38 8.58 -6.50 5.85
N VAL A 39 8.33 -7.65 6.47
CA VAL A 39 6.99 -8.24 6.59
C VAL A 39 6.04 -7.28 7.33
N GLY A 40 6.49 -6.70 8.45
CA GLY A 40 5.71 -5.71 9.20
C GLY A 40 5.37 -4.46 8.38
N LEU A 41 6.34 -3.93 7.61
CA LEU A 41 6.10 -2.78 6.71
C LEU A 41 5.10 -3.12 5.59
N ILE A 42 5.19 -4.32 5.00
CA ILE A 42 4.26 -4.79 3.97
C ILE A 42 2.85 -4.89 4.55
N LEU A 43 2.70 -5.47 5.75
CA LEU A 43 1.41 -5.58 6.44
C LEU A 43 0.81 -4.21 6.79
N ALA A 44 1.63 -3.28 7.29
CA ALA A 44 1.19 -1.91 7.56
C ALA A 44 0.74 -1.20 6.28
N PHE A 45 1.50 -1.34 5.19
CA PHE A 45 1.13 -0.79 3.88
C PHE A 45 -0.18 -1.40 3.37
N ASN A 46 -0.37 -2.71 3.61
CA ASN A 46 -1.58 -3.43 3.24
C ASN A 46 -2.83 -2.95 3.98
N GLY A 47 -2.69 -2.42 5.19
CA GLY A 47 -3.79 -1.82 5.92
C GLY A 47 -4.10 -0.40 5.44
N VAL A 48 -3.08 0.41 5.17
CA VAL A 48 -3.23 1.85 4.94
C VAL A 48 -3.58 2.19 3.49
N LEU A 49 -2.94 1.56 2.51
CA LEU A 49 -3.16 1.87 1.09
C LEU A 49 -4.63 1.67 0.66
N PRO A 50 -5.31 0.56 1.01
CA PRO A 50 -6.72 0.36 0.67
C PRO A 50 -7.62 1.48 1.18
N VAL A 51 -7.38 1.95 2.41
CA VAL A 51 -8.19 3.01 3.03
C VAL A 51 -8.10 4.30 2.21
N SER A 52 -6.88 4.67 1.77
CA SER A 52 -6.67 5.83 0.89
C SER A 52 -7.36 5.65 -0.47
N LEU A 53 -7.26 4.48 -1.10
CA LEU A 53 -7.88 4.20 -2.41
C LEU A 53 -9.40 4.21 -2.33
N ILE A 54 -9.98 3.60 -1.30
CA ILE A 54 -11.43 3.57 -1.08
C ILE A 54 -11.94 4.98 -0.77
N ALA A 55 -11.24 5.74 0.08
CA ALA A 55 -11.59 7.13 0.35
C ALA A 55 -11.51 8.00 -0.92
N LEU A 56 -10.45 7.85 -1.73
CA LEU A 56 -10.35 8.56 -3.00
C LEU A 56 -11.49 8.16 -3.95
N GLY A 57 -11.79 6.85 -4.05
CA GLY A 57 -12.89 6.33 -4.84
C GLY A 57 -14.25 6.91 -4.42
N LEU A 58 -14.52 6.97 -3.12
CA LEU A 58 -15.72 7.62 -2.55
C LEU A 58 -15.81 9.08 -2.97
N GLY A 59 -14.70 9.83 -2.87
CA GLY A 59 -14.67 11.24 -3.25
C GLY A 59 -14.84 11.46 -4.76
N LEU A 60 -14.40 10.51 -5.58
CA LEU A 60 -14.67 10.56 -7.01
C LEU A 60 -16.15 10.29 -7.33
N ILE A 61 -16.80 9.39 -6.59
CA ILE A 61 -18.22 9.06 -6.80
C ILE A 61 -19.14 10.15 -6.26
N SER A 62 -18.86 10.67 -5.06
CA SER A 62 -19.68 11.66 -4.38
C SER A 62 -18.91 12.96 -4.15
N ALA A 63 -19.38 14.05 -4.75
CA ALA A 63 -18.80 15.37 -4.52
C ALA A 63 -19.01 15.86 -3.08
N THR A 64 -20.15 15.53 -2.47
CA THR A 64 -20.49 15.95 -1.10
C THR A 64 -19.61 15.27 -0.05
N ALA A 65 -18.97 14.14 -0.37
CA ALA A 65 -18.00 13.50 0.53
C ALA A 65 -16.83 14.43 0.84
N TRP A 66 -16.44 15.30 -0.12
CA TRP A 66 -15.40 16.28 0.11
C TRP A 66 -15.83 17.41 1.04
N ASP A 67 -17.11 17.65 1.30
CA ASP A 67 -17.50 18.75 2.20
C ASP A 67 -17.21 18.42 3.67
N ALA A 68 -17.09 17.13 4.00
CA ALA A 68 -16.74 16.68 5.33
C ALA A 68 -15.24 16.83 5.62
N LEU A 69 -14.89 17.67 6.60
CA LEU A 69 -13.51 17.84 7.07
C LEU A 69 -12.89 16.49 7.51
N ALA A 70 -13.66 15.68 8.24
CA ALA A 70 -13.21 14.37 8.70
C ALA A 70 -12.82 13.45 7.53
N PHE A 71 -13.57 13.49 6.43
CA PHE A 71 -13.27 12.71 5.24
C PHE A 71 -11.96 13.17 4.57
N ARG A 72 -11.77 14.48 4.42
CA ARG A 72 -10.50 15.04 3.87
C ARG A 72 -9.30 14.64 4.72
N LEU A 73 -9.43 14.70 6.05
CA LEU A 73 -8.36 14.30 6.96
C LEU A 73 -8.05 12.81 6.86
N VAL A 74 -9.06 11.95 6.85
CA VAL A 74 -8.86 10.50 6.67
C VAL A 74 -8.14 10.22 5.37
N TRP A 75 -8.59 10.81 4.26
CA TRP A 75 -7.95 10.64 2.96
C TRP A 75 -6.51 11.16 2.97
N LEU A 76 -6.26 12.36 3.51
CA LEU A 76 -4.93 12.97 3.54
C LEU A 76 -3.95 12.15 4.38
N TRP A 77 -4.33 11.79 5.60
CA TRP A 77 -3.46 11.05 6.53
C TRP A 77 -3.20 9.62 6.07
N SER A 78 -4.21 8.93 5.54
CA SER A 78 -4.02 7.59 4.97
C SER A 78 -3.12 7.64 3.73
N SER A 79 -3.28 8.65 2.86
CA SER A 79 -2.42 8.82 1.68
C SER A 79 -0.98 9.13 2.08
N LEU A 80 -0.77 10.01 3.06
CA LEU A 80 0.55 10.34 3.57
C LEU A 80 1.22 9.11 4.18
N ALA A 81 0.52 8.37 5.03
CA ALA A 81 1.03 7.15 5.64
C ALA A 81 1.37 6.08 4.59
N ALA A 82 0.54 5.92 3.55
CA ALA A 82 0.84 5.00 2.44
C ALA A 82 2.12 5.39 1.69
N VAL A 83 2.32 6.69 1.41
CA VAL A 83 3.55 7.19 0.76
C VAL A 83 4.77 6.96 1.64
N VAL A 84 4.69 7.28 2.94
CA VAL A 84 5.79 7.05 3.89
C VAL A 84 6.17 5.56 3.97
N LEU A 85 5.17 4.68 4.03
CA LEU A 85 5.39 3.22 4.05
C LEU A 85 5.98 2.72 2.73
N LEU A 86 5.54 3.24 1.59
CA LEU A 86 6.10 2.90 0.28
C LEU A 86 7.57 3.31 0.17
N VAL A 87 7.91 4.52 0.62
CA VAL A 87 9.30 5.00 0.64
C VAL A 87 10.15 4.14 1.59
N ALA A 88 9.64 3.80 2.77
CA ALA A 88 10.34 2.91 3.71
C ALA A 88 10.59 1.51 3.11
N LEU A 89 9.60 0.95 2.41
CA LEU A 89 9.73 -0.32 1.69
C LEU A 89 10.75 -0.23 0.55
N TRP A 90 10.77 0.87 -0.19
CA TRP A 90 11.72 1.09 -1.27
C TRP A 90 13.15 1.18 -0.75
N LEU A 91 13.38 1.97 0.31
CA LEU A 91 14.69 2.12 0.95
C LEU A 91 15.19 0.80 1.55
N THR A 92 14.31 0.03 2.20
CA THR A 92 14.70 -1.29 2.75
C THR A 92 15.01 -2.30 1.64
N GLY A 93 14.22 -2.32 0.55
CA GLY A 93 14.50 -3.18 -0.60
C GLY A 93 15.79 -2.84 -1.35
N LEU A 94 16.14 -1.54 -1.44
CA LEU A 94 17.42 -1.06 -1.96
C LEU A 94 18.60 -1.50 -1.09
N ALA A 95 18.46 -1.41 0.23
CA ALA A 95 19.50 -1.83 1.17
C ALA A 95 19.82 -3.32 1.05
N THR A 96 18.80 -4.19 0.92
CA THR A 96 18.98 -5.64 0.75
C THR A 96 19.69 -6.01 -0.56
N ARG A 97 19.53 -5.21 -1.62
CA ARG A 97 20.22 -5.44 -2.90
C ARG A 97 21.70 -5.06 -2.87
N ARG A 98 22.10 -4.06 -2.07
CA ARG A 98 23.52 -3.66 -1.95
C ARG A 98 24.35 -4.71 -1.25
N THR A 99 23.87 -5.25 -0.14
CA THR A 99 24.61 -6.25 0.66
C THR A 99 24.73 -7.62 -0.01
N GLY A 100 23.92 -7.91 -1.04
CA GLY A 100 24.01 -9.17 -1.79
C GLY A 100 24.94 -9.13 -3.01
N GLY A 101 25.63 -8.01 -3.26
CA GLY A 101 26.55 -7.83 -4.40
C GLY A 101 28.03 -7.72 -4.01
N GLU A 102 28.35 -7.78 -2.71
CA GLU A 102 29.73 -7.63 -2.19
C GLU A 102 30.41 -8.98 -1.86
N ASP A 103 29.71 -10.11 -1.97
CA ASP A 103 30.28 -11.46 -1.70
C ASP A 103 30.69 -12.24 -2.96
N ASP A 104 30.55 -11.65 -4.16
CA ASP A 104 30.86 -12.30 -5.47
C ASP A 104 32.11 -11.69 -6.17
N GLY A 105 33.08 -11.15 -5.42
CA GLY A 105 34.31 -10.54 -5.98
C GLY A 105 35.59 -10.86 -5.23
#